data_AF-A0A960ZI02-F1
#
_entry.id   AF-A0A960ZI02-F1
#
_cell.length_a   1.000
_cell.length_b   1.000
_cell.length_c   1.000
_cell.angle_alpha   90.00
_cell.angle_beta   90.00
_cell.angle_gamma   90.00
#
_symmetry.space_group_name_H-M   'P 1'
#
loop_
_entity.id
_entity.type
_entity.pdbx_description
1 polymer ?
#
loop_
_entity_poly.entity_id
_entity_poly.type
_entity_poly.pdbx_seq_one_letter_code
_entity_poly.pdbx_strand_id
1 'polypeptide(L)'
;YLFISSFDFSFSTPTLFNAATKHPQLSSCFLLDSPLDDLKSIYQKYTDVAMLSKFSGGIGVAYHRVRSNGSLIRSTNGKSNGIIPWLKTLDSSVMAVNQGGKRKGAACVYLETWHADIETFLELRENTGDEARRTHNLNLANWIPDLFMKRVQENGKWSLFDPKEVPHFPDLYGKEFEEAYLEAERAQLYVRQIEARDLYARMMKNLAETGQGWMTFKDASNIKCNQTGNRNRVVHLSNLCTEITEVTSNDETAVCNLGSINLANHVVDGKFDFKKLESTARTAAKFLDRVIDRNFYPTDQAKHSNKRWRPIGMGIMGLQDAFFKLDLELDSPEALELSNRIQEVVYYAALTTSCELAETKGPHLTFFETRAAKGQLQFDLWGVEPREKEKWEFLRARIKKHGLRNSLSLAIAPTATIASIVGCYEAIEPQVSNLFKRETMSGEFLQVNKYLVAKLKSINLWNDDIRNQIKVNNGSIQEIQAIPANIRKLFRTAWEYSMKSLIDLAAGRGAFLDQSQSLNLFQESPNIGKLSSMYFYAWQKGLKTTYYLRSRPATEIKKTTTGGKSYTTAEAVACSLENPEACEVCQ
;
A
#
# COMPACT_ATOMS: atom_id res chain seq x y z
N TYR A 1 24.04 13.23 1.86
CA TYR A 1 24.72 12.45 2.91
C TYR A 1 24.06 12.68 4.26
N LEU A 2 24.25 13.85 4.91
CA LEU A 2 23.73 14.14 6.27
C LEU A 2 22.24 13.79 6.45
N PHE A 3 21.41 14.14 5.47
CA PHE A 3 19.98 13.84 5.45
C PHE A 3 19.63 12.34 5.55
N ILE A 4 20.46 11.46 4.99
CA ILE A 4 20.25 10.01 4.98
C ILE A 4 20.93 9.40 6.21
N SER A 5 22.14 9.85 6.56
CA SER A 5 22.90 9.30 7.69
C SER A 5 22.30 9.65 9.05
N SER A 6 21.46 10.71 9.16
CA SER A 6 20.67 10.99 10.36
C SER A 6 19.45 10.09 10.51
N PHE A 7 19.14 9.28 9.50
CA PHE A 7 17.93 8.44 9.42
C PHE A 7 16.61 9.19 9.54
N ASP A 8 16.59 10.51 9.30
CA ASP A 8 15.33 11.29 9.22
C ASP A 8 14.49 10.88 8.01
N PHE A 9 15.14 10.38 6.95
CA PHE A 9 14.53 9.87 5.74
C PHE A 9 15.34 8.72 5.16
N SER A 10 14.66 7.75 4.55
CA SER A 10 15.30 6.70 3.77
C SER A 10 14.67 6.61 2.39
N PHE A 11 15.52 6.51 1.36
CA PHE A 11 15.04 6.20 0.02
C PHE A 11 14.54 4.76 -0.05
N SER A 12 13.65 4.48 -1.00
CA SER A 12 13.27 3.12 -1.30
C SER A 12 14.49 2.24 -1.61
N THR A 13 14.36 0.95 -1.30
CA THR A 13 15.43 -0.04 -1.49
C THR A 13 16.11 -0.03 -2.87
N PRO A 14 15.42 0.16 -4.01
CA PRO A 14 16.08 0.19 -5.32
C PRO A 14 16.99 1.39 -5.48
N THR A 15 16.59 2.56 -4.97
CA THR A 15 17.48 3.73 -4.95
C THR A 15 18.72 3.44 -4.10
N LEU A 16 18.56 2.81 -2.93
CA LEU A 16 19.69 2.43 -2.08
C LEU A 16 20.63 1.41 -2.76
N PHE A 17 20.09 0.46 -3.52
CA PHE A 17 20.89 -0.56 -4.22
C PHE A 17 21.59 -0.02 -5.48
N ASN A 18 20.92 0.84 -6.24
CA ASN A 18 21.29 1.11 -7.63
C ASN A 18 21.81 2.54 -7.88
N ALA A 19 21.69 3.46 -6.92
CA ALA A 19 22.25 4.80 -7.07
C ALA A 19 23.75 4.73 -7.39
N ALA A 20 24.17 5.50 -8.40
CA ALA A 20 25.55 5.53 -8.91
C ALA A 20 26.09 4.20 -9.48
N THR A 21 25.24 3.21 -9.77
CA THR A 21 25.62 2.00 -10.53
C THR A 21 25.48 2.20 -12.05
N LYS A 22 25.95 1.24 -12.85
CA LYS A 22 25.92 1.31 -14.33
C LYS A 22 24.51 1.45 -14.91
N HIS A 23 23.52 0.81 -14.28
CA HIS A 23 22.11 0.88 -14.66
C HIS A 23 21.31 1.31 -13.43
N PRO A 24 21.24 2.63 -13.14
CA PRO A 24 20.63 3.14 -11.91
C PRO A 24 19.10 3.09 -12.02
N GLN A 25 18.51 1.89 -11.87
CA GLN A 25 17.08 1.74 -11.70
C GLN A 25 16.71 2.08 -10.26
N LEU A 26 16.40 3.34 -10.04
CA LEU A 26 16.09 3.95 -8.75
C LEU A 26 14.62 3.72 -8.35
N SER A 27 13.75 3.54 -9.34
CA SER A 27 12.30 3.32 -9.20
C SER A 27 11.98 1.83 -9.40
N SER A 28 11.09 1.27 -8.55
CA SER A 28 10.78 -0.17 -8.59
C SER A 28 9.32 -0.54 -8.58
N CYS A 29 8.39 0.39 -8.71
CA CYS A 29 6.99 0.02 -8.86
C CYS A 29 6.46 0.60 -10.16
N PHE A 30 5.82 -0.26 -10.94
CA PHE A 30 5.29 0.07 -12.25
C PHE A 30 3.82 -0.37 -12.33
N LEU A 31 3.00 0.45 -12.98
CA LEU A 31 1.59 0.16 -13.20
C LEU A 31 1.35 0.14 -14.70
N LEU A 32 0.86 -0.98 -15.21
CA LEU A 32 0.56 -1.17 -16.62
C LEU A 32 -0.95 -1.29 -16.81
N ASP A 33 -1.49 -0.49 -17.74
CA ASP A 33 -2.89 -0.64 -18.14
C ASP A 33 -3.14 -2.03 -18.75
N SER A 34 -4.40 -2.43 -18.79
CA SER A 34 -4.86 -3.64 -19.44
C SER A 34 -4.39 -3.68 -20.88
N PRO A 35 -3.88 -4.82 -21.37
CA PRO A 35 -3.66 -4.98 -22.80
C PRO A 35 -4.99 -4.77 -23.54
N LEU A 36 -4.88 -4.33 -24.80
CA LEU A 36 -5.99 -4.39 -25.73
C LEU A 36 -6.40 -5.85 -25.95
N ASP A 37 -7.64 -6.06 -26.36
CA ASP A 37 -8.25 -7.37 -26.55
C ASP A 37 -7.80 -8.05 -27.87
N ASP A 38 -6.49 -8.09 -28.08
CA ASP A 38 -5.83 -8.72 -29.20
C ASP A 38 -4.52 -9.42 -28.77
N LEU A 39 -4.14 -10.45 -29.54
CA LEU A 39 -3.00 -11.30 -29.21
C LEU A 39 -1.69 -10.52 -29.12
N LYS A 40 -1.46 -9.55 -30.01
CA LYS A 40 -0.20 -8.81 -30.07
C LYS A 40 -0.05 -7.92 -28.84
N SER A 41 -1.12 -7.23 -28.44
CA SER A 41 -1.12 -6.38 -27.25
C SER A 41 -0.88 -7.20 -25.97
N ILE A 42 -1.50 -8.39 -25.85
CA ILE A 42 -1.29 -9.28 -24.71
C ILE A 42 0.19 -9.71 -24.59
N TYR A 43 0.80 -10.19 -25.67
CA TYR A 43 2.22 -10.60 -25.65
C TYR A 43 3.18 -9.41 -25.48
N GLN A 44 2.84 -8.23 -26.01
CA GLN A 44 3.60 -7.02 -25.75
C GLN A 44 3.57 -6.68 -24.25
N LYS A 45 2.41 -6.79 -23.60
CA LYS A 45 2.29 -6.56 -22.16
C LYS A 45 3.17 -7.51 -21.35
N TYR A 46 3.27 -8.78 -21.75
CA TYR A 46 4.18 -9.74 -21.11
C TYR A 46 5.65 -9.35 -21.29
N THR A 47 6.00 -8.86 -22.48
CA THR A 47 7.35 -8.34 -22.75
C THR A 47 7.67 -7.16 -21.84
N ASP A 48 6.75 -6.22 -21.70
CA ASP A 48 6.91 -5.05 -20.83
C ASP A 48 7.08 -5.48 -19.36
N VAL A 49 6.23 -6.38 -18.87
CA VAL A 49 6.31 -6.94 -17.50
C VAL A 49 7.66 -7.64 -17.27
N ALA A 50 8.11 -8.46 -18.21
CA ALA A 50 9.39 -9.15 -18.11
C ALA A 50 10.57 -8.16 -18.06
N MET A 51 10.56 -7.14 -18.91
CA MET A 51 11.61 -6.12 -18.95
C MET A 51 11.68 -5.30 -17.66
N LEU A 52 10.53 -4.95 -17.08
CA LEU A 52 10.45 -4.22 -15.82
C LEU A 52 10.87 -5.11 -14.62
N SER A 53 10.44 -6.37 -14.60
CA SER A 53 10.79 -7.35 -13.55
C SER A 53 12.28 -7.68 -13.53
N LYS A 54 12.93 -7.75 -14.71
CA LYS A 54 14.37 -8.05 -14.84
C LYS A 54 15.26 -7.19 -13.94
N PHE A 55 14.86 -5.94 -13.71
CA PHE A 55 15.60 -4.98 -12.89
C PHE A 55 14.92 -4.69 -11.54
N SER A 56 14.28 -5.71 -10.97
CA SER A 56 13.66 -5.69 -9.65
C SER A 56 12.45 -4.77 -9.51
N GLY A 57 11.70 -4.55 -10.60
CA GLY A 57 10.41 -3.86 -10.56
C GLY A 57 9.30 -4.77 -10.02
N GLY A 58 8.57 -4.31 -9.01
CA GLY A 58 7.25 -4.81 -8.62
C GLY A 58 6.19 -4.27 -9.57
N ILE A 59 5.23 -5.11 -9.92
CA ILE A 59 4.30 -4.87 -11.04
C ILE A 59 2.86 -4.82 -10.54
N GLY A 60 2.11 -3.79 -10.95
CA GLY A 60 0.65 -3.82 -11.02
C GLY A 60 0.22 -3.89 -12.48
N VAL A 61 -0.74 -4.76 -12.82
CA VAL A 61 -1.29 -4.87 -14.17
C VAL A 61 -2.81 -5.03 -14.14
N ALA A 62 -3.52 -4.24 -14.92
CA ALA A 62 -4.96 -4.37 -15.08
C ALA A 62 -5.28 -5.47 -16.11
N TYR A 63 -6.44 -6.11 -15.99
CA TYR A 63 -6.91 -7.09 -16.98
C TYR A 63 -8.39 -6.89 -17.35
N HIS A 64 -8.85 -5.64 -17.27
CA HIS A 64 -10.27 -5.27 -17.43
C HIS A 64 -10.78 -5.33 -18.87
N ARG A 65 -9.90 -5.23 -19.87
CA ARG A 65 -10.27 -5.07 -21.29
C ARG A 65 -10.30 -6.36 -22.08
N VAL A 66 -9.67 -7.43 -21.57
CA VAL A 66 -9.56 -8.71 -22.29
C VAL A 66 -10.88 -9.46 -22.21
N ARG A 67 -11.39 -9.94 -23.36
CA ARG A 67 -12.69 -10.61 -23.42
C ARG A 67 -12.80 -11.81 -22.49
N SER A 68 -14.01 -12.06 -21.99
CA SER A 68 -14.27 -13.16 -21.05
C SER A 68 -14.35 -14.54 -21.73
N ASN A 69 -14.42 -15.59 -20.91
CA ASN A 69 -14.64 -16.95 -21.38
C ASN A 69 -15.95 -17.07 -22.18
N GLY A 70 -15.92 -17.83 -23.28
CA GLY A 70 -17.06 -18.02 -24.17
C GLY A 70 -17.24 -16.94 -25.25
N SER A 71 -16.50 -15.83 -25.19
CA SER A 71 -16.56 -14.74 -26.17
C SER A 71 -16.16 -15.18 -27.58
N LEU A 72 -16.90 -14.76 -28.61
CA LEU A 72 -16.59 -15.12 -30.00
C LEU A 72 -15.29 -14.46 -30.50
N ILE A 73 -14.39 -15.26 -31.06
CA ILE A 73 -13.19 -14.83 -31.78
C ILE A 73 -13.49 -14.84 -33.28
N ARG A 74 -13.72 -13.66 -33.87
CA ARG A 74 -14.16 -13.55 -35.28
C ARG A 74 -13.17 -14.14 -36.28
N SER A 75 -11.87 -13.99 -36.06
CA SER A 75 -10.82 -14.42 -37.00
C SER A 75 -10.69 -15.94 -37.11
N THR A 76 -10.90 -16.67 -36.01
CA THR A 76 -10.75 -18.14 -35.94
C THR A 76 -12.09 -18.87 -35.86
N ASN A 77 -13.20 -18.13 -35.78
CA ASN A 77 -14.55 -18.63 -35.53
C ASN A 77 -14.65 -19.54 -34.28
N GLY A 78 -13.74 -19.36 -33.32
CA GLY A 78 -13.71 -20.08 -32.05
C GLY A 78 -14.25 -19.24 -30.89
N LYS A 79 -14.26 -19.82 -29.68
CA LYS A 79 -14.59 -19.12 -28.44
C LYS A 79 -13.32 -18.87 -27.61
N SER A 80 -13.28 -17.73 -26.93
CA SER A 80 -12.24 -17.40 -25.96
C SER A 80 -12.31 -18.31 -24.75
N ASN A 81 -11.15 -18.65 -24.18
CA ASN A 81 -11.04 -19.35 -22.89
C ASN A 81 -10.98 -18.36 -21.70
N GLY A 82 -11.21 -17.06 -21.96
CA GLY A 82 -11.20 -16.01 -20.96
C GLY A 82 -9.80 -15.61 -20.49
N ILE A 83 -9.73 -14.91 -19.36
CA ILE A 83 -8.48 -14.34 -18.85
C ILE A 83 -7.59 -15.36 -18.15
N ILE A 84 -8.14 -16.47 -17.66
CA ILE A 84 -7.42 -17.43 -16.80
C ILE A 84 -6.18 -18.04 -17.48
N PRO A 85 -6.22 -18.54 -18.73
CA PRO A 85 -5.02 -19.07 -19.40
C PRO A 85 -3.95 -18.01 -19.68
N TRP A 86 -4.38 -16.77 -19.97
CA TRP A 86 -3.47 -15.64 -20.12
C TRP A 86 -2.74 -15.33 -18.82
N LEU A 87 -3.46 -15.29 -17.69
CA LEU A 87 -2.86 -15.08 -16.38
C LEU A 87 -1.95 -16.25 -15.97
N LYS A 88 -2.26 -17.49 -16.34
CA LYS A 88 -1.35 -18.65 -16.12
C LYS A 88 -0.03 -18.50 -16.88
N THR A 89 -0.09 -17.96 -18.09
CA THR A 89 1.11 -17.66 -18.89
C THR A 89 1.94 -16.56 -18.23
N LEU A 90 1.28 -15.49 -17.78
CA LEU A 90 1.92 -14.39 -17.05
C LEU A 90 2.57 -14.88 -15.74
N ASP A 91 1.89 -15.75 -14.99
CA ASP A 91 2.41 -16.36 -13.75
C ASP A 91 3.73 -17.08 -13.99
N SER A 92 3.79 -17.89 -15.06
CA SER A 92 5.00 -18.60 -15.47
C SER A 92 6.11 -17.63 -15.89
N SER A 93 5.76 -16.53 -16.56
CA SER A 93 6.72 -15.47 -16.93
C SER A 93 7.28 -14.75 -15.70
N VAL A 94 6.45 -14.43 -14.70
CA VAL A 94 6.88 -13.79 -13.45
C VAL A 94 7.81 -14.72 -12.67
N MET A 95 7.50 -16.01 -12.63
CA MET A 95 8.37 -17.03 -12.03
C MET A 95 9.72 -17.13 -12.76
N ALA A 96 9.72 -17.11 -14.09
CA ALA A 96 10.93 -17.20 -14.89
C ALA A 96 11.84 -15.97 -14.73
N VAL A 97 11.25 -14.77 -14.68
CA VAL A 97 11.99 -13.50 -14.56
C VAL A 97 12.10 -13.08 -13.09
N ASN A 98 12.84 -13.88 -12.33
CA ASN A 98 12.98 -13.79 -10.88
C ASN A 98 13.99 -12.72 -10.41
N GLN A 99 13.88 -11.49 -10.94
CA GLN A 99 14.69 -10.31 -10.58
C GLN A 99 16.20 -10.56 -10.41
N GLY A 100 16.79 -11.41 -11.27
CA GLY A 100 18.21 -11.75 -11.21
C GLY A 100 18.65 -12.53 -9.96
N GLY A 101 17.73 -13.25 -9.30
CA GLY A 101 17.99 -14.11 -8.13
C GLY A 101 18.11 -13.36 -6.80
N LYS A 102 18.04 -12.03 -6.80
CA LYS A 102 18.15 -11.21 -5.58
C LYS A 102 16.84 -11.10 -4.80
N ARG A 103 15.71 -11.14 -5.51
CA ARG A 103 14.35 -11.00 -4.97
C ARG A 103 13.36 -11.81 -5.80
N LYS A 104 12.27 -12.27 -5.17
CA LYS A 104 11.21 -12.95 -5.92
C LYS A 104 10.48 -11.97 -6.84
N GLY A 105 10.31 -12.34 -8.11
CA GLY A 105 9.42 -11.62 -9.03
C GLY A 105 8.00 -11.58 -8.45
N ALA A 106 7.35 -10.42 -8.51
CA ALA A 106 6.01 -10.23 -7.96
C ALA A 106 5.19 -9.28 -8.85
N ALA A 107 3.97 -9.72 -9.19
CA ALA A 107 3.02 -8.94 -9.96
C ALA A 107 1.63 -9.07 -9.34
N CYS A 108 0.91 -7.96 -9.20
CA CYS A 108 -0.48 -7.92 -8.80
C CYS A 108 -1.37 -7.66 -10.02
N VAL A 109 -2.35 -8.52 -10.23
CA VAL A 109 -3.36 -8.37 -11.27
C VAL A 109 -4.61 -7.72 -10.67
N TYR A 110 -5.10 -6.68 -11.33
CA TYR A 110 -6.33 -5.96 -10.97
C TYR A 110 -7.45 -6.34 -11.92
N LEU A 111 -8.62 -6.64 -11.37
CA LEU A 111 -9.84 -6.91 -12.15
C LEU A 111 -11.05 -6.17 -11.59
N GLU A 112 -11.83 -5.53 -12.46
CA GLU A 112 -13.11 -4.92 -12.08
C GLU A 112 -14.20 -5.97 -11.80
N THR A 113 -15.05 -5.70 -10.80
CA THR A 113 -15.99 -6.71 -10.27
C THR A 113 -17.13 -7.09 -11.22
N TRP A 114 -17.37 -6.33 -12.29
CA TRP A 114 -18.38 -6.64 -13.32
C TRP A 114 -17.84 -7.58 -14.41
N HIS A 115 -16.54 -7.87 -14.44
CA HIS A 115 -15.96 -8.73 -15.48
C HIS A 115 -16.51 -10.17 -15.38
N ALA A 116 -16.92 -10.78 -16.49
CA ALA A 116 -17.61 -12.07 -16.45
C ALA A 116 -16.77 -13.25 -15.91
N ASP A 117 -15.44 -13.14 -15.96
CA ASP A 117 -14.52 -14.12 -15.36
C ASP A 117 -14.19 -13.86 -13.87
N ILE A 118 -14.81 -12.86 -13.20
CA ILE A 118 -14.47 -12.44 -11.82
C ILE A 118 -14.49 -13.57 -10.80
N GLU A 119 -15.46 -14.49 -10.86
CA GLU A 119 -15.52 -15.59 -9.91
C GLU A 119 -14.33 -16.55 -10.07
N THR A 120 -13.99 -16.90 -11.30
CA THR A 120 -12.83 -17.76 -11.58
C THR A 120 -11.50 -17.04 -11.33
N PHE A 121 -11.49 -15.72 -11.40
CA PHE A 121 -10.32 -14.90 -11.04
C PHE A 121 -10.03 -14.99 -9.54
N LEU A 122 -11.05 -14.99 -8.68
CA LEU A 122 -10.87 -15.14 -7.22
C LEU A 122 -10.24 -16.50 -6.87
N GLU A 123 -10.53 -17.55 -7.62
CA GLU A 123 -10.04 -18.91 -7.38
C GLU A 123 -8.55 -19.11 -7.71
N LEU A 124 -7.91 -18.16 -8.41
CA LEU A 124 -6.56 -18.29 -8.95
C LEU A 124 -5.47 -18.57 -7.88
N ARG A 125 -5.73 -18.22 -6.62
CA ARG A 125 -4.79 -18.38 -5.50
C ARG A 125 -5.21 -19.41 -4.47
N GLU A 126 -6.27 -20.16 -4.73
CA GLU A 126 -6.67 -21.27 -3.88
C GLU A 126 -5.62 -22.39 -3.92
N ASN A 127 -5.37 -23.02 -2.77
CA ASN A 127 -4.39 -24.11 -2.65
C ASN A 127 -4.90 -25.44 -3.21
N THR A 128 -6.20 -25.56 -3.46
CA THR A 128 -6.86 -26.76 -3.98
C THR A 128 -7.55 -26.46 -5.30
N GLY A 129 -7.90 -27.51 -6.04
CA GLY A 129 -8.53 -27.43 -7.36
C GLY A 129 -7.56 -27.73 -8.50
N ASP A 130 -7.96 -27.38 -9.73
CA ASP A 130 -7.19 -27.64 -10.94
C ASP A 130 -5.97 -26.70 -11.05
N GLU A 131 -4.77 -27.27 -10.96
CA GLU A 131 -3.49 -26.55 -11.00
C GLU A 131 -3.28 -25.76 -12.30
N ALA A 132 -3.84 -26.21 -13.42
CA ALA A 132 -3.79 -25.49 -14.69
C ALA A 132 -4.50 -24.12 -14.61
N ARG A 133 -5.38 -23.96 -13.63
CA ARG A 133 -6.18 -22.75 -13.35
C ARG A 133 -5.73 -22.03 -12.07
N ARG A 134 -4.47 -22.21 -11.64
CA ARG A 134 -3.88 -21.53 -10.47
C ARG A 134 -2.65 -20.70 -10.86
N THR A 135 -2.47 -19.57 -10.19
CA THR A 135 -1.36 -18.62 -10.41
C THR A 135 -0.71 -18.21 -9.08
N HIS A 136 0.10 -19.10 -8.49
CA HIS A 136 0.68 -18.89 -7.16
C HIS A 136 1.78 -17.82 -7.10
N ASN A 137 2.28 -17.35 -8.25
CA ASN A 137 3.27 -16.27 -8.37
C ASN A 137 2.63 -14.89 -8.61
N LEU A 138 1.34 -14.83 -8.94
CA LEU A 138 0.58 -13.58 -9.10
C LEU A 138 -0.21 -13.23 -7.84
N ASN A 139 -0.21 -11.96 -7.45
CA ASN A 139 -1.15 -11.42 -6.47
C ASN A 139 -2.42 -10.95 -7.17
N LEU A 140 -3.53 -10.86 -6.43
CA LEU A 140 -4.84 -10.52 -6.97
C LEU A 140 -5.46 -9.35 -6.20
N ALA A 141 -6.03 -8.39 -6.92
CA ALA A 141 -6.76 -7.27 -6.36
C ALA A 141 -8.06 -7.02 -7.11
N ASN A 142 -9.12 -6.71 -6.37
CA ASN A 142 -10.41 -6.29 -6.90
C ASN A 142 -10.42 -4.77 -7.05
N TRP A 143 -10.73 -4.28 -8.26
CA TRP A 143 -10.91 -2.85 -8.56
C TRP A 143 -12.41 -2.52 -8.54
N ILE A 144 -12.90 -2.05 -7.39
CA ILE A 144 -14.32 -2.10 -7.03
C ILE A 144 -14.99 -0.75 -7.32
N PRO A 145 -15.99 -0.68 -8.22
CA PRO A 145 -16.84 0.49 -8.36
C PRO A 145 -17.81 0.62 -7.16
N ASP A 146 -18.16 1.85 -6.78
CA ASP A 146 -19.10 2.14 -5.69
C ASP A 146 -20.47 1.49 -5.94
N LEU A 147 -20.89 1.40 -7.21
CA LEU A 147 -22.14 0.73 -7.58
C LEU A 147 -22.22 -0.71 -7.09
N PHE A 148 -21.11 -1.45 -7.15
CA PHE A 148 -21.09 -2.82 -6.64
C PHE A 148 -21.37 -2.83 -5.13
N MET A 149 -20.68 -1.98 -4.37
CA MET A 149 -20.88 -1.87 -2.92
C MET A 149 -22.31 -1.44 -2.55
N LYS A 150 -22.91 -0.51 -3.32
CA LYS A 150 -24.32 -0.12 -3.19
C LYS A 150 -25.26 -1.32 -3.42
N ARG A 151 -25.05 -2.09 -4.50
CA ARG A 151 -25.83 -3.30 -4.81
C ARG A 151 -25.70 -4.35 -3.70
N VAL A 152 -24.52 -4.53 -3.11
CA VAL A 152 -24.32 -5.43 -1.96
C VAL A 152 -25.12 -4.96 -0.75
N GLN A 153 -25.10 -3.66 -0.43
CA GLN A 153 -25.85 -3.07 0.67
C GLN A 153 -27.36 -3.28 0.48
N GLU A 154 -27.87 -2.97 -0.71
CA GLU A 154 -29.27 -3.02 -1.10
C GLU A 154 -29.80 -4.44 -1.36
N ASN A 155 -28.94 -5.46 -1.30
CA ASN A 155 -29.29 -6.83 -1.70
C ASN A 155 -29.81 -6.92 -3.15
N GLY A 156 -29.18 -6.18 -4.05
CA GLY A 156 -29.49 -6.15 -5.46
C GLY A 156 -28.69 -7.18 -6.28
N LYS A 157 -29.14 -7.37 -7.52
CA LYS A 157 -28.40 -8.16 -8.52
C LYS A 157 -27.13 -7.44 -8.97
N TRP A 158 -26.17 -8.20 -9.46
CA TRP A 158 -24.97 -7.73 -10.13
C TRP A 158 -24.84 -8.46 -11.47
N SER A 159 -24.63 -7.69 -12.52
CA SER A 159 -24.56 -8.16 -13.90
C SER A 159 -23.10 -8.24 -14.32
N LEU A 160 -22.79 -9.35 -14.95
CA LEU A 160 -21.45 -9.70 -15.38
C LEU A 160 -21.35 -9.57 -16.90
N PHE A 161 -20.39 -8.79 -17.37
CA PHE A 161 -20.26 -8.42 -18.77
C PHE A 161 -18.96 -8.97 -19.37
N ASP A 162 -19.01 -9.26 -20.67
CA ASP A 162 -17.83 -9.43 -21.50
C ASP A 162 -17.34 -8.03 -21.91
N PRO A 163 -16.08 -7.64 -21.61
CA PRO A 163 -15.54 -6.34 -22.01
C PRO A 163 -15.68 -6.02 -23.50
N LYS A 164 -15.78 -7.04 -24.36
CA LYS A 164 -16.02 -6.87 -25.79
C LYS A 164 -17.34 -6.16 -26.10
N GLU A 165 -18.39 -6.40 -25.31
CA GLU A 165 -19.71 -5.78 -25.49
C GLU A 165 -19.81 -4.41 -24.81
N VAL A 166 -18.96 -4.16 -23.80
CA VAL A 166 -18.93 -2.91 -23.02
C VAL A 166 -17.51 -2.30 -22.92
N PRO A 167 -16.83 -2.04 -24.05
CA PRO A 167 -15.39 -1.71 -24.07
C PRO A 167 -15.06 -0.37 -23.39
N HIS A 168 -16.07 0.47 -23.16
CA HIS A 168 -15.93 1.79 -22.54
C HIS A 168 -15.94 1.75 -20.99
N PHE A 169 -16.40 0.66 -20.37
CA PHE A 169 -16.52 0.56 -18.91
C PHE A 169 -15.22 0.85 -18.13
N PRO A 170 -14.05 0.33 -18.54
CA PRO A 170 -12.79 0.59 -17.82
C PRO A 170 -12.43 2.08 -17.76
N ASP A 171 -12.91 2.88 -18.72
CA ASP A 171 -12.60 4.31 -18.85
C ASP A 171 -13.65 5.22 -18.20
N LEU A 172 -14.65 4.65 -17.53
CA LEU A 172 -15.67 5.40 -16.78
C LEU A 172 -15.53 5.14 -15.28
N TYR A 173 -15.90 6.11 -14.45
CA TYR A 173 -15.97 5.96 -12.99
C TYR A 173 -17.07 6.84 -12.39
N GLY A 174 -17.44 6.58 -11.14
CA GLY A 174 -18.50 7.29 -10.42
C GLY A 174 -19.82 7.28 -11.18
N LYS A 175 -20.50 8.43 -11.24
CA LYS A 175 -21.82 8.54 -11.85
C LYS A 175 -21.86 8.15 -13.33
N GLU A 176 -20.81 8.45 -14.09
CA GLU A 176 -20.75 8.12 -15.53
C GLU A 176 -20.67 6.60 -15.75
N PHE A 177 -19.91 5.89 -14.90
CA PHE A 177 -19.91 4.43 -14.90
C PHE A 177 -21.28 3.85 -14.48
N GLU A 178 -21.89 4.43 -13.43
CA GLU A 178 -23.21 3.99 -12.96
C GLU A 178 -24.27 4.09 -14.07
N GLU A 179 -24.34 5.21 -14.76
CA GLU A 179 -25.30 5.44 -15.86
C GLU A 179 -25.08 4.44 -17.01
N ALA A 180 -23.83 4.26 -17.45
CA ALA A 180 -23.47 3.33 -18.52
C ALA A 180 -23.74 1.86 -18.16
N TYR A 181 -23.42 1.48 -16.92
CA TYR A 181 -23.66 0.14 -16.41
C TYR A 181 -25.15 -0.20 -16.38
N LEU A 182 -25.98 0.71 -15.88
CA LEU A 182 -27.44 0.53 -15.84
C LEU A 182 -28.06 0.51 -17.24
N GLU A 183 -27.51 1.27 -18.19
CA GLU A 183 -27.92 1.22 -19.59
C GLU A 183 -27.62 -0.15 -20.23
N ALA A 184 -26.42 -0.67 -20.02
CA ALA A 184 -26.06 -2.00 -20.51
C ALA A 184 -26.91 -3.12 -19.88
N GLU A 185 -27.29 -2.99 -18.60
CA GLU A 185 -28.26 -3.90 -17.96
C GLU A 185 -29.63 -3.85 -18.63
N ARG A 186 -30.17 -2.64 -18.92
CA ARG A 186 -31.45 -2.49 -19.62
C ARG A 186 -31.41 -3.04 -21.04
N ALA A 187 -30.28 -2.90 -21.72
CA ALA A 187 -30.04 -3.45 -23.04
C ALA A 187 -29.72 -4.96 -23.03
N GLN A 188 -29.68 -5.60 -21.86
CA GLN A 188 -29.39 -7.02 -21.67
C GLN A 188 -28.05 -7.47 -22.30
N LEU A 189 -27.03 -6.60 -22.25
CA LEU A 189 -25.69 -6.90 -22.77
C LEU A 189 -24.85 -7.80 -21.84
N TYR A 190 -25.40 -8.17 -20.67
CA TYR A 190 -24.71 -9.01 -19.70
C TYR A 190 -24.66 -10.47 -20.15
N VAL A 191 -23.59 -11.16 -19.79
CA VAL A 191 -23.45 -12.61 -19.95
C VAL A 191 -24.36 -13.33 -18.96
N ARG A 192 -24.43 -12.85 -17.72
CA ARG A 192 -25.29 -13.38 -16.65
C ARG A 192 -25.45 -12.38 -15.51
N GLN A 193 -26.43 -12.63 -14.65
CA GLN A 193 -26.61 -11.89 -13.40
C GLN A 193 -26.45 -12.83 -12.19
N ILE A 194 -25.93 -12.29 -11.09
CA ILE A 194 -25.75 -12.96 -9.80
C ILE A 194 -26.25 -12.04 -8.67
N GLU A 195 -26.40 -12.56 -7.46
CA GLU A 195 -26.64 -11.70 -6.31
C GLU A 195 -25.34 -11.02 -5.90
N ALA A 196 -25.37 -9.69 -5.70
CA ALA A 196 -24.15 -8.94 -5.38
C ALA A 196 -23.53 -9.43 -4.05
N ARG A 197 -24.37 -9.79 -3.07
CA ARG A 197 -23.94 -10.33 -1.78
C ARG A 197 -23.21 -11.66 -1.91
N ASP A 198 -23.57 -12.50 -2.87
CA ASP A 198 -22.92 -13.79 -3.08
C ASP A 198 -21.50 -13.59 -3.60
N LEU A 199 -21.29 -12.69 -4.56
CA LEU A 199 -19.96 -12.34 -5.03
C LEU A 199 -19.13 -11.73 -3.89
N TYR A 200 -19.70 -10.80 -3.13
CA TYR A 200 -19.00 -10.18 -2.01
C TYR A 200 -18.62 -11.19 -0.92
N ALA A 201 -19.51 -12.12 -0.57
CA ALA A 201 -19.21 -13.20 0.37
C ALA A 201 -18.06 -14.09 -0.14
N ARG A 202 -18.01 -14.38 -1.45
CA ARG A 202 -16.89 -15.10 -2.06
C ARG A 202 -15.58 -14.33 -1.99
N MET A 203 -15.59 -13.02 -2.23
CA MET A 203 -14.41 -12.16 -2.06
C MET A 203 -13.88 -12.21 -0.61
N MET A 204 -14.78 -12.13 0.38
CA MET A 204 -14.41 -12.22 1.80
C MET A 204 -13.85 -13.60 2.17
N LYS A 205 -14.45 -14.66 1.65
CA LYS A 205 -13.97 -16.03 1.83
C LYS A 205 -12.56 -16.19 1.25
N ASN A 206 -12.35 -15.73 0.03
CA ASN A 206 -11.04 -15.77 -0.64
C ASN A 206 -9.95 -15.03 0.15
N LEU A 207 -10.26 -13.82 0.64
CA LEU A 207 -9.37 -13.05 1.52
C LEU A 207 -9.06 -13.80 2.82
N ALA A 208 -10.05 -14.43 3.45
CA ALA A 208 -9.86 -15.17 4.69
C ALA A 208 -8.95 -16.40 4.51
N GLU A 209 -9.12 -17.12 3.40
CA GLU A 209 -8.42 -18.39 3.14
C GLU A 209 -7.02 -18.18 2.55
N THR A 210 -6.83 -17.17 1.71
CA THR A 210 -5.59 -17.00 0.92
C THR A 210 -4.84 -15.70 1.21
N GLY A 211 -5.50 -14.71 1.85
CA GLY A 211 -4.98 -13.35 1.98
C GLY A 211 -4.87 -12.59 0.64
N GLN A 212 -5.46 -13.12 -0.44
CA GLN A 212 -5.49 -12.54 -1.79
C GLN A 212 -6.88 -12.01 -2.13
N GLY A 213 -6.98 -11.26 -3.24
CA GLY A 213 -8.22 -10.58 -3.61
C GLY A 213 -8.38 -9.27 -2.84
N TRP A 214 -7.32 -8.47 -2.78
CA TRP A 214 -7.30 -7.21 -2.02
C TRP A 214 -8.44 -6.27 -2.44
N MET A 215 -8.92 -5.47 -1.49
CA MET A 215 -10.06 -4.58 -1.71
C MET A 215 -9.55 -3.18 -2.07
N THR A 216 -9.76 -2.76 -3.30
CA THR A 216 -9.38 -1.43 -3.78
C THR A 216 -10.56 -0.76 -4.48
N PHE A 217 -10.77 0.53 -4.24
CA PHE A 217 -11.99 1.24 -4.60
C PHE A 217 -11.74 2.19 -5.77
N LYS A 218 -12.30 1.84 -6.93
CA LYS A 218 -12.11 2.52 -8.22
C LYS A 218 -12.53 3.98 -8.16
N ASP A 219 -13.73 4.23 -7.64
CA ASP A 219 -14.34 5.55 -7.69
C ASP A 219 -13.65 6.51 -6.73
N ALA A 220 -13.39 6.08 -5.49
CA ALA A 220 -12.60 6.87 -4.54
C ALA A 220 -11.19 7.19 -5.08
N SER A 221 -10.55 6.24 -5.77
CA SER A 221 -9.23 6.44 -6.37
C SER A 221 -9.26 7.44 -7.53
N ASN A 222 -10.29 7.39 -8.38
CA ASN A 222 -10.42 8.31 -9.52
C ASN A 222 -10.93 9.69 -9.13
N ILE A 223 -11.97 9.79 -8.30
CA ILE A 223 -12.56 11.07 -7.87
C ILE A 223 -11.54 11.93 -7.12
N LYS A 224 -10.63 11.28 -6.38
CA LYS A 224 -9.68 11.93 -5.46
C LYS A 224 -8.22 11.82 -5.92
N CYS A 225 -7.99 11.74 -7.24
CA CYS A 225 -6.66 11.76 -7.83
C CYS A 225 -6.42 13.06 -8.60
N ASN A 226 -5.26 13.69 -8.41
CA ASN A 226 -4.95 14.95 -9.08
C ASN A 226 -4.85 14.80 -10.62
N GLN A 227 -4.45 13.63 -11.11
CA GLN A 227 -4.25 13.36 -12.54
C GLN A 227 -5.57 13.15 -13.32
N THR A 228 -6.70 12.94 -12.64
CA THR A 228 -8.02 12.74 -13.24
C THR A 228 -8.81 14.04 -13.39
N GLY A 229 -8.12 15.18 -13.45
CA GLY A 229 -8.75 16.49 -13.65
C GLY A 229 -9.44 16.64 -15.00
N ASN A 230 -9.09 15.81 -15.98
CA ASN A 230 -9.72 15.69 -17.28
C ASN A 230 -10.42 14.32 -17.42
N ARG A 231 -11.57 14.28 -18.09
CA ARG A 231 -12.37 13.06 -18.30
C ARG A 231 -11.62 11.96 -19.05
N ASN A 232 -10.70 12.33 -19.93
CA ASN A 232 -9.90 11.36 -20.71
C ASN A 232 -8.75 10.73 -19.89
N ARG A 233 -8.68 10.98 -18.58
CA ARG A 233 -7.62 10.49 -17.70
C ARG A 233 -8.25 9.68 -16.57
N VAL A 234 -7.92 8.39 -16.55
CA VAL A 234 -8.49 7.41 -15.65
C VAL A 234 -7.37 6.62 -14.99
N VAL A 235 -7.53 6.33 -13.71
CA VAL A 235 -6.71 5.38 -12.96
C VAL A 235 -7.40 4.03 -13.06
N HIS A 236 -6.78 3.10 -13.79
CA HIS A 236 -7.34 1.76 -14.04
C HIS A 236 -6.98 0.74 -12.98
N LEU A 237 -5.98 1.02 -12.15
CA LEU A 237 -5.44 0.08 -11.17
C LEU A 237 -4.61 0.80 -10.09
N SER A 238 -4.17 0.03 -9.11
CA SER A 238 -3.05 0.42 -8.25
C SER A 238 -1.81 -0.45 -8.52
N ASN A 239 -0.72 -0.24 -7.79
CA ASN A 239 0.54 -0.99 -7.95
C ASN A 239 0.52 -2.32 -7.17
N LEU A 240 1.67 -3.00 -7.13
CA LEU A 240 1.87 -4.22 -6.34
C LEU A 240 1.49 -4.08 -4.85
N CYS A 241 1.65 -2.90 -4.27
CA CYS A 241 1.46 -2.67 -2.84
C CYS A 241 0.24 -1.79 -2.51
N THR A 242 -0.59 -1.49 -3.50
CA THR A 242 -1.87 -0.76 -3.39
C THR A 242 -1.80 0.71 -2.93
N GLU A 243 -0.62 1.35 -2.86
CA GLU A 243 -0.48 2.75 -2.44
C GLU A 243 -0.47 3.77 -3.60
N ILE A 244 -0.21 3.33 -4.83
CA ILE A 244 -0.03 4.20 -6.00
C ILE A 244 -1.29 4.24 -6.84
N THR A 245 -1.76 5.44 -7.16
CA THR A 245 -2.98 5.66 -7.97
C THR A 245 -2.66 6.67 -9.07
N GLU A 246 -1.93 6.19 -10.07
CA GLU A 246 -1.47 6.97 -11.22
C GLU A 246 -2.26 6.57 -12.47
N VAL A 247 -2.45 7.52 -13.39
CA VAL A 247 -3.09 7.26 -14.68
C VAL A 247 -2.21 6.36 -15.54
N THR A 248 -2.85 5.46 -16.27
CA THR A 248 -2.18 4.53 -17.18
C THR A 248 -2.88 4.49 -18.52
N SER A 249 -2.15 4.08 -19.55
CA SER A 249 -2.71 3.75 -20.87
C SER A 249 -1.80 2.74 -21.57
N ASN A 250 -2.09 2.39 -22.82
CA ASN A 250 -1.17 1.59 -23.63
C ASN A 250 0.17 2.29 -23.90
N ASP A 251 0.19 3.63 -23.88
CA ASP A 251 1.39 4.43 -24.13
C ASP A 251 2.07 4.92 -22.83
N GLU A 252 1.36 4.86 -21.70
CA GLU A 252 1.80 5.38 -20.41
C GLU A 252 1.84 4.26 -19.35
N THR A 253 3.05 3.79 -19.02
CA THR A 253 3.31 2.93 -17.85
C THR A 253 3.69 3.83 -16.68
N ALA A 254 2.87 3.88 -15.64
CA ALA A 254 3.13 4.71 -14.47
C ALA A 254 4.34 4.18 -13.66
N VAL A 255 5.06 5.09 -12.99
CA VAL A 255 6.35 4.80 -12.33
C VAL A 255 6.41 5.46 -10.98
N CYS A 256 6.61 4.65 -9.95
CA CYS A 256 6.66 5.15 -8.59
C CYS A 256 8.08 5.48 -8.12
N ASN A 257 8.30 6.72 -7.68
CA ASN A 257 9.57 7.22 -7.15
C ASN A 257 9.45 7.41 -5.63
N LEU A 258 9.90 6.41 -4.85
CA LEU A 258 9.56 6.25 -3.43
C LEU A 258 10.68 6.63 -2.45
N GLY A 259 10.27 7.13 -1.28
CA GLY A 259 11.04 7.15 -0.05
C GLY A 259 10.19 7.56 1.15
N SER A 260 10.66 7.29 2.37
CA SER A 260 9.85 7.45 3.58
C SER A 260 10.55 8.25 4.67
N ILE A 261 9.80 9.14 5.30
CA ILE A 261 10.21 9.93 6.46
C ILE A 261 10.12 9.06 7.72
N ASN A 262 11.16 9.04 8.55
CA ASN A 262 11.16 8.36 9.84
C ASN A 262 10.55 9.24 10.93
N LEU A 263 9.28 9.02 11.28
CA LEU A 263 8.58 9.86 12.26
C LEU A 263 9.16 9.73 13.67
N ALA A 264 9.80 8.61 14.01
CA ALA A 264 10.42 8.42 15.32
C ALA A 264 11.53 9.46 15.59
N ASN A 265 12.26 9.89 14.56
CA ASN A 265 13.34 10.88 14.68
C ASN A 265 12.82 12.33 14.75
N HIS A 266 11.51 12.53 14.63
CA HIS A 266 10.86 13.84 14.73
C HIS A 266 10.19 14.04 16.10
N VAL A 267 10.40 13.10 17.05
CA VAL A 267 10.02 13.30 18.45
C VAL A 267 11.27 13.68 19.24
N VAL A 268 11.27 14.89 19.80
CA VAL A 268 12.37 15.49 20.57
C VAL A 268 11.81 15.92 21.92
N ASP A 269 12.47 15.53 23.01
CA ASP A 269 12.10 15.87 24.39
C ASP A 269 10.60 15.63 24.72
N GLY A 270 10.07 14.48 24.26
CA GLY A 270 8.67 14.10 24.47
C GLY A 270 7.65 14.93 23.68
N LYS A 271 8.08 15.67 22.65
CA LYS A 271 7.22 16.48 21.78
C LYS A 271 7.49 16.21 20.31
N PHE A 272 6.44 16.33 19.49
CA PHE A 272 6.57 16.19 18.04
C PHE A 272 7.07 17.50 17.41
N ASP A 273 8.20 17.45 16.70
CA ASP A 273 8.81 18.59 16.02
C ASP A 273 8.31 18.73 14.58
N PHE A 274 7.25 19.52 14.42
CA PHE A 274 6.66 19.81 13.10
C PHE A 274 7.55 20.68 12.21
N LYS A 275 8.45 21.50 12.77
CA LYS A 275 9.37 22.33 11.97
C LYS A 275 10.43 21.45 11.33
N LYS A 276 10.99 20.51 12.10
CA LYS A 276 11.89 19.49 11.57
C LYS A 276 11.18 18.65 10.50
N LEU A 277 9.95 18.20 10.75
CA LEU A 277 9.17 17.41 9.78
C LEU A 277 8.99 18.15 8.46
N GLU A 278 8.61 19.44 8.50
CA GLU A 278 8.47 20.26 7.30
C GLU A 278 9.79 20.32 6.53
N SER A 279 10.90 20.64 7.20
CA SER A 279 12.24 20.70 6.59
C SER A 279 12.65 19.38 5.93
N THR A 280 12.39 18.25 6.62
CA THR A 280 12.65 16.90 6.11
C THR A 280 11.84 16.61 4.85
N ALA A 281 10.53 16.88 4.87
CA ALA A 281 9.64 16.65 3.75
C ALA A 281 10.01 17.49 2.52
N ARG A 282 10.39 18.76 2.71
CA ARG A 282 10.86 19.63 1.62
C ARG A 282 12.15 19.12 0.98
N THR A 283 13.07 18.60 1.79
CA THR A 283 14.33 18.03 1.29
C THR A 283 14.08 16.72 0.54
N ALA A 284 13.24 15.85 1.08
CA ALA A 284 12.83 14.60 0.44
C ALA A 284 12.17 14.83 -0.93
N ALA A 285 11.22 15.77 -1.02
CA ALA A 285 10.56 16.11 -2.28
C ALA A 285 11.55 16.54 -3.37
N LYS A 286 12.55 17.37 -3.04
CA LYS A 286 13.61 17.78 -3.98
C LYS A 286 14.44 16.60 -4.47
N PHE A 287 14.73 15.62 -3.61
CA PHE A 287 15.50 14.45 -4.02
C PHE A 287 14.68 13.47 -4.84
N LEU A 288 13.42 13.23 -4.49
CA LEU A 288 12.53 12.39 -5.28
C LEU A 288 12.28 12.99 -6.68
N ASP A 289 12.15 14.32 -6.83
CA ASP A 289 12.09 14.96 -8.15
C ASP A 289 13.36 14.67 -8.99
N ARG A 290 14.54 14.65 -8.35
CA ARG A 290 15.80 14.33 -9.05
C ARG A 290 15.92 12.86 -9.44
N VAL A 291 15.29 11.95 -8.69
CA VAL A 291 15.26 10.52 -9.02
C VAL A 291 14.68 10.32 -10.41
N ILE A 292 13.60 11.04 -10.76
CA ILE A 292 12.94 10.95 -12.08
C ILE A 292 13.92 11.18 -13.23
N ASP A 293 14.80 12.18 -13.09
CA ASP A 293 15.75 12.57 -14.14
C ASP A 293 16.98 11.65 -14.19
N ARG A 294 17.32 10.99 -13.09
CA ARG A 294 18.49 10.10 -12.97
C ARG A 294 18.16 8.62 -13.19
N ASN A 295 16.88 8.26 -13.14
CA ASN A 295 16.45 6.88 -13.25
C ASN A 295 16.71 6.28 -14.64
N PHE A 296 17.18 5.04 -14.66
CA PHE A 296 17.17 4.19 -15.84
C PHE A 296 15.77 3.56 -16.00
N TYR A 297 15.19 3.66 -17.20
CA TYR A 297 13.87 3.12 -17.52
C TYR A 297 14.03 1.91 -18.45
N PRO A 298 13.50 0.72 -18.06
CA PRO A 298 13.57 -0.47 -18.92
C PRO A 298 12.68 -0.40 -20.17
N THR A 299 11.65 0.45 -20.17
CA THR A 299 10.71 0.63 -21.27
C THR A 299 10.49 2.11 -21.58
N ASP A 300 10.18 2.44 -22.84
CA ASP A 300 9.96 3.81 -23.27
C ASP A 300 8.65 4.40 -22.72
N GLN A 301 7.61 3.59 -22.57
CA GLN A 301 6.33 3.98 -21.98
C GLN A 301 6.51 4.46 -20.52
N ALA A 302 7.36 3.77 -19.75
CA ALA A 302 7.69 4.16 -18.38
C ALA A 302 8.44 5.50 -18.34
N LYS A 303 9.42 5.67 -19.23
CA LYS A 303 10.17 6.92 -19.36
C LYS A 303 9.27 8.08 -19.80
N HIS A 304 8.37 7.82 -20.74
CA HIS A 304 7.43 8.81 -21.27
C HIS A 304 6.48 9.30 -20.17
N SER A 305 5.81 8.37 -19.47
CA SER A 305 4.88 8.69 -18.39
C SER A 305 5.56 9.47 -17.26
N ASN A 306 6.70 8.98 -16.75
CA ASN A 306 7.37 9.61 -15.60
C ASN A 306 7.89 11.02 -15.93
N LYS A 307 8.35 11.27 -17.17
CA LYS A 307 8.74 12.63 -17.59
C LYS A 307 7.56 13.57 -17.76
N ARG A 308 6.41 13.05 -18.20
CA ARG A 308 5.18 13.80 -18.47
C ARG A 308 4.50 14.27 -17.17
N TRP A 309 4.30 13.34 -16.24
CA TRP A 309 3.55 13.55 -15.00
C TRP A 309 4.45 13.91 -13.80
N ARG A 310 5.69 13.40 -13.80
CA ARG A 310 6.66 13.57 -12.71
C ARG A 310 6.13 13.21 -11.31
N PRO A 311 5.36 12.12 -11.12
CA PRO A 311 4.85 11.75 -9.80
C PRO A 311 5.99 11.36 -8.87
N ILE A 312 5.84 11.63 -7.59
CA ILE A 312 6.67 11.08 -6.51
C ILE A 312 5.76 10.46 -5.45
N GLY A 313 6.30 9.52 -4.68
CA GLY A 313 5.59 8.88 -3.57
C GLY A 313 6.40 9.00 -2.29
N MET A 314 6.25 10.12 -1.59
CA MET A 314 6.82 10.31 -0.27
C MET A 314 5.89 9.73 0.79
N GLY A 315 6.36 8.71 1.49
CA GLY A 315 5.67 8.05 2.58
C GLY A 315 6.20 8.45 3.95
N ILE A 316 5.69 7.76 4.97
CA ILE A 316 6.13 7.84 6.36
C ILE A 316 6.39 6.43 6.89
N MET A 317 7.24 6.32 7.90
CA MET A 317 7.48 5.10 8.69
C MET A 317 7.69 5.45 10.16
N GLY A 318 7.60 4.45 11.04
CA GLY A 318 7.75 4.64 12.48
C GLY A 318 6.63 5.46 13.11
N LEU A 319 5.40 5.38 12.59
CA LEU A 319 4.25 6.05 13.22
C LEU A 319 4.01 5.53 14.65
N GLN A 320 4.04 4.20 14.82
CA GLN A 320 3.90 3.57 16.13
C GLN A 320 5.03 3.93 17.09
N ASP A 321 6.27 4.06 16.60
CA ASP A 321 7.40 4.56 17.40
C ASP A 321 7.15 5.97 17.92
N ALA A 322 6.64 6.87 17.07
CA ALA A 322 6.32 8.23 17.47
C ALA A 322 5.26 8.24 18.57
N PHE A 323 4.23 7.40 18.46
CA PHE A 323 3.22 7.23 19.51
C PHE A 323 3.81 6.70 20.82
N PHE A 324 4.73 5.72 20.78
CA PHE A 324 5.41 5.27 22.00
C PHE A 324 6.25 6.35 22.66
N LYS A 325 7.01 7.13 21.88
CA LYS A 325 7.82 8.23 22.42
C LYS A 325 7.00 9.37 23.02
N LEU A 326 5.73 9.47 22.64
CA LEU A 326 4.78 10.48 23.13
C LEU A 326 3.79 9.92 24.16
N ASP A 327 3.92 8.66 24.55
CA ASP A 327 2.98 7.96 25.42
C ASP A 327 1.51 8.03 24.93
N LEU A 328 1.31 7.94 23.61
CA LEU A 328 -0.01 7.96 22.97
C LEU A 328 -0.49 6.55 22.61
N GLU A 329 -1.71 6.22 23.02
CA GLU A 329 -2.38 4.99 22.55
C GLU A 329 -2.79 5.17 21.08
N LEU A 330 -2.52 4.19 20.22
CA LEU A 330 -2.73 4.33 18.77
C LEU A 330 -4.17 4.71 18.38
N ASP A 331 -5.17 4.20 19.09
CA ASP A 331 -6.58 4.47 18.84
C ASP A 331 -7.16 5.64 19.68
N SER A 332 -6.30 6.45 20.30
CA SER A 332 -6.74 7.64 21.03
C SER A 332 -7.10 8.80 20.06
N PRO A 333 -8.00 9.70 20.45
CA PRO A 333 -8.30 10.91 19.67
C PRO A 333 -7.05 11.77 19.40
N GLU A 334 -6.12 11.83 20.36
CA GLU A 334 -4.86 12.57 20.24
C GLU A 334 -3.93 11.94 19.20
N ALA A 335 -3.86 10.61 19.14
CA ALA A 335 -3.09 9.90 18.11
C ALA A 335 -3.67 10.12 16.71
N LEU A 336 -5.01 10.14 16.59
CA LEU A 336 -5.70 10.50 15.35
C LEU A 336 -5.40 11.94 14.92
N GLU A 337 -5.51 12.89 15.84
CA GLU A 337 -5.22 14.30 15.56
C GLU A 337 -3.75 14.52 15.17
N LEU A 338 -2.82 13.87 15.87
CA LEU A 338 -1.40 13.90 15.53
C LEU A 338 -1.13 13.31 14.15
N SER A 339 -1.71 12.14 13.83
CA SER A 339 -1.56 11.49 12.52
C SER A 339 -2.05 12.40 11.39
N ASN A 340 -3.21 13.04 11.57
CA ASN A 340 -3.77 13.99 10.62
C ASN A 340 -2.87 15.21 10.43
N ARG A 341 -2.34 15.77 11.53
CA ARG A 341 -1.47 16.95 11.49
C ARG A 341 -0.11 16.65 10.85
N ILE A 342 0.47 15.48 11.14
CA ILE A 342 1.70 15.02 10.46
C ILE A 342 1.47 15.00 8.96
N GLN A 343 0.37 14.39 8.51
CA GLN A 343 0.10 14.26 7.08
C GLN A 343 -0.17 15.60 6.40
N GLU A 344 -0.90 16.52 7.06
CA GLU A 344 -1.13 17.88 6.56
C GLU A 344 0.19 18.63 6.35
N VAL A 345 1.11 18.58 7.33
CA VAL A 345 2.43 19.22 7.24
C VAL A 345 3.26 18.64 6.09
N VAL A 346 3.28 17.32 5.93
CA VAL A 346 4.01 16.66 4.84
C VAL A 346 3.43 17.04 3.47
N TYR A 347 2.10 17.14 3.34
CA TYR A 347 1.44 17.57 2.11
C TYR A 347 1.71 19.02 1.77
N TYR A 348 1.63 19.91 2.76
CA TYR A 348 1.95 21.32 2.59
C TYR A 348 3.41 21.50 2.13
N ALA A 349 4.34 20.82 2.79
CA ALA A 349 5.77 20.85 2.47
C ALA A 349 6.05 20.38 1.04
N ALA A 350 5.41 19.27 0.63
CA ALA A 350 5.58 18.69 -0.69
C ALA A 350 5.05 19.61 -1.79
N LEU A 351 3.83 20.13 -1.65
CA LEU A 351 3.23 21.04 -2.63
C LEU A 351 3.98 22.37 -2.71
N THR A 352 4.38 22.94 -1.57
CA THR A 352 5.18 24.17 -1.55
C THR A 352 6.50 23.98 -2.29
N THR A 353 7.20 22.88 -2.03
CA THR A 353 8.46 22.55 -2.70
C THR A 353 8.26 22.29 -4.19
N SER A 354 7.20 21.58 -4.56
CA SER A 354 6.85 21.30 -5.96
C SER A 354 6.52 22.59 -6.72
N CYS A 355 5.85 23.56 -6.08
CA CYS A 355 5.58 24.89 -6.64
C CYS A 355 6.88 25.70 -6.83
N GLU A 356 7.78 25.70 -5.85
CA GLU A 356 9.10 26.36 -5.96
C GLU A 356 9.98 25.75 -7.07
N LEU A 357 9.92 24.42 -7.24
CA LEU A 357 10.58 23.75 -8.35
C LEU A 357 9.92 24.11 -9.69
N ALA A 358 8.60 24.32 -9.73
CA ALA A 358 7.91 24.78 -10.94
C ALA A 358 8.28 26.23 -11.30
N GLU A 359 8.44 27.11 -10.31
CA GLU A 359 8.91 28.50 -10.52
C GLU A 359 10.29 28.55 -11.19
N THR A 360 11.17 27.60 -10.85
CA THR A 360 12.56 27.58 -11.33
C THR A 360 12.77 26.70 -12.57
N LYS A 361 12.02 25.61 -12.72
CA LYS A 361 12.21 24.60 -13.79
C LYS A 361 11.00 24.45 -14.72
N GLY A 362 9.93 25.20 -14.49
CA GLY A 362 8.62 25.00 -15.12
C GLY A 362 7.82 23.86 -14.48
N PRO A 363 6.48 23.90 -14.58
CA PRO A 363 5.62 22.82 -14.11
C PRO A 363 5.82 21.53 -14.94
N HIS A 364 5.28 20.41 -14.46
CA HIS A 364 5.20 19.20 -15.30
C HIS A 364 4.30 19.44 -16.52
N LEU A 365 4.53 18.69 -17.60
CA LEU A 365 3.95 18.96 -18.93
C LEU A 365 2.41 18.93 -18.92
N THR A 366 1.82 18.13 -18.06
CA THR A 366 0.37 17.92 -17.95
C THR A 366 -0.30 18.71 -16.85
N PHE A 367 0.36 19.72 -16.26
CA PHE A 367 -0.19 20.44 -15.11
C PHE A 367 -1.61 20.98 -15.38
N PHE A 368 -1.85 21.56 -16.55
CA PHE A 368 -3.16 22.10 -16.92
C PHE A 368 -4.28 21.05 -17.07
N GLU A 369 -3.96 19.76 -17.14
CA GLU A 369 -4.92 18.66 -17.15
C GLU A 369 -5.35 18.25 -15.72
N THR A 370 -4.67 18.76 -14.68
CA THR A 370 -4.85 18.32 -13.29
C THR A 370 -5.94 19.07 -12.53
N ARG A 371 -6.39 18.47 -11.41
CA ARG A 371 -7.31 19.12 -10.45
C ARG A 371 -6.66 20.32 -9.76
N ALA A 372 -5.37 20.24 -9.44
CA ALA A 372 -4.60 21.30 -8.81
C ALA A 372 -4.54 22.57 -9.69
N ALA A 373 -4.49 22.44 -11.02
CA ALA A 373 -4.59 23.58 -11.93
C ALA A 373 -5.94 24.30 -11.84
N LYS A 374 -7.02 23.57 -11.53
CA LYS A 374 -8.35 24.14 -11.24
C LYS A 374 -8.45 24.68 -9.81
N GLY A 375 -7.38 24.55 -9.02
CA GLY A 375 -7.33 24.92 -7.62
C GLY A 375 -8.05 23.96 -6.70
N GLN A 376 -8.15 22.68 -7.05
CA GLN A 376 -8.67 21.62 -6.17
C GLN A 376 -7.48 20.81 -5.64
N LEU A 377 -7.26 20.86 -4.32
CA LEU A 377 -6.23 20.11 -3.61
C LEU A 377 -6.87 18.89 -2.92
N GLN A 378 -6.04 17.99 -2.39
CA GLN A 378 -6.52 16.69 -1.93
C GLN A 378 -7.62 16.80 -0.88
N PHE A 379 -7.47 17.64 0.13
CA PHE A 379 -8.45 17.77 1.21
C PHE A 379 -9.80 18.30 0.71
N ASP A 380 -9.81 19.13 -0.35
CA ASP A 380 -11.05 19.58 -1.00
C ASP A 380 -11.81 18.39 -1.60
N LEU A 381 -11.09 17.42 -2.18
CA LEU A 381 -11.67 16.20 -2.76
C LEU A 381 -12.22 15.23 -1.71
N TRP A 382 -11.86 15.44 -0.44
CA TRP A 382 -12.40 14.72 0.72
C TRP A 382 -13.44 15.54 1.49
N GLY A 383 -13.70 16.79 1.12
CA GLY A 383 -14.56 17.69 1.88
C GLY A 383 -14.02 18.03 3.28
N VAL A 384 -12.70 18.00 3.46
CA VAL A 384 -12.02 18.29 4.72
C VAL A 384 -11.43 19.69 4.67
N GLU A 385 -11.62 20.44 5.76
CA GLU A 385 -11.07 21.77 5.90
C GLU A 385 -9.70 21.72 6.60
N PRO A 386 -8.65 22.36 6.04
CA PRO A 386 -7.33 22.32 6.64
C PRO A 386 -7.22 23.26 7.86
N ARG A 387 -6.21 23.04 8.71
CA ARG A 387 -6.02 23.80 9.96
C ARG A 387 -5.63 25.26 9.70
N GLU A 388 -4.69 25.49 8.78
CA GLU A 388 -4.15 26.82 8.46
C GLU A 388 -4.71 27.36 7.14
N LYS A 389 -6.01 27.70 7.08
CA LYS A 389 -6.72 28.06 5.82
C LYS A 389 -6.01 29.13 4.99
N GLU A 390 -5.58 30.24 5.61
CA GLU A 390 -4.92 31.35 4.92
C GLU A 390 -3.61 30.92 4.26
N LYS A 391 -2.85 30.05 4.93
CA LYS A 391 -1.58 29.49 4.43
C LYS A 391 -1.82 28.62 3.20
N TRP A 392 -2.91 27.84 3.21
CA TRP A 392 -3.32 27.02 2.08
C TRP A 392 -3.86 27.85 0.91
N GLU A 393 -4.62 28.92 1.16
CA GLU A 393 -5.09 29.81 0.10
C GLU A 393 -3.94 30.57 -0.56
N PHE A 394 -2.95 31.02 0.21
CA PHE A 394 -1.71 31.58 -0.34
C PHE A 394 -0.98 30.58 -1.24
N LEU A 395 -0.81 29.33 -0.78
CA LEU A 395 -0.19 28.28 -1.58
C LEU A 395 -1.02 27.94 -2.83
N ARG A 396 -2.35 27.87 -2.72
CA ARG A 396 -3.28 27.63 -3.83
C ARG A 396 -3.14 28.70 -4.91
N ALA A 397 -3.03 29.98 -4.50
CA ALA A 397 -2.79 31.09 -5.43
C ALA A 397 -1.43 30.95 -6.14
N ARG A 398 -0.36 30.58 -5.42
CA ARG A 398 0.95 30.30 -6.01
C ARG A 398 0.90 29.13 -7.00
N ILE A 399 0.24 28.03 -6.65
CA ILE A 399 0.07 26.85 -7.52
C ILE A 399 -0.66 27.23 -8.80
N LYS A 400 -1.73 28.03 -8.73
CA LYS A 400 -2.43 28.49 -9.94
C LYS A 400 -1.54 29.35 -10.84
N LYS A 401 -0.66 30.16 -10.25
CA LYS A 401 0.24 31.07 -10.98
C LYS A 401 1.45 30.37 -11.59
N HIS A 402 2.09 29.47 -10.85
CA HIS A 402 3.38 28.89 -11.21
C HIS A 402 3.32 27.41 -11.59
N GLY A 403 2.25 26.74 -11.22
CA GLY A 403 2.06 25.31 -11.39
C GLY A 403 2.80 24.46 -10.37
N LEU A 404 2.81 23.15 -10.61
CA LEU A 404 3.50 22.16 -9.79
C LEU A 404 4.53 21.41 -10.64
N ARG A 405 5.67 21.06 -10.04
CA ARG A 405 6.70 20.24 -10.69
C ARG A 405 6.34 18.76 -10.71
N ASN A 406 5.54 18.31 -9.75
CA ASN A 406 5.14 16.92 -9.56
C ASN A 406 3.61 16.81 -9.53
N SER A 407 3.03 15.91 -10.32
CA SER A 407 1.56 15.77 -10.38
C SER A 407 0.95 15.12 -9.13
N LEU A 408 1.71 14.25 -8.47
CA LEU A 408 1.34 13.54 -7.24
C LEU A 408 2.59 13.49 -6.37
N SER A 409 2.43 13.56 -5.05
CA SER A 409 3.55 13.70 -4.13
C SER A 409 3.65 12.64 -3.05
N LEU A 410 2.52 12.14 -2.53
CA LEU A 410 2.48 11.39 -1.29
C LEU A 410 1.82 10.03 -1.46
N ALA A 411 2.54 8.98 -1.07
CA ALA A 411 2.05 7.62 -1.05
C ALA A 411 2.73 6.86 0.09
N ILE A 412 1.95 6.21 0.96
CA ILE A 412 2.50 5.44 2.08
C ILE A 412 2.66 3.99 1.65
N ALA A 413 3.85 3.67 1.13
CA ALA A 413 4.23 2.31 0.76
C ALA A 413 4.65 1.47 1.98
N PRO A 414 4.69 0.13 1.86
CA PRO A 414 5.28 -0.73 2.88
C PRO A 414 6.77 -0.43 3.00
N THR A 415 7.31 -0.48 4.22
CA THR A 415 8.69 -0.08 4.49
C THR A 415 9.56 -1.18 5.10
N ALA A 416 9.10 -2.44 5.10
CA ALA A 416 9.78 -3.62 5.64
C ALA A 416 11.32 -3.56 5.67
N THR A 417 11.96 -3.43 4.50
CA THR A 417 13.43 -3.38 4.43
C THR A 417 14.00 -2.08 5.03
N ILE A 418 13.46 -0.93 4.68
CA ILE A 418 14.04 0.37 5.06
C ILE A 418 13.78 0.72 6.53
N ALA A 419 12.62 0.32 7.08
CA ALA A 419 12.28 0.43 8.49
C ALA A 419 13.20 -0.44 9.35
N SER A 420 13.50 -1.66 8.89
CA SER A 420 14.50 -2.53 9.54
C SER A 420 15.89 -1.91 9.53
N ILE A 421 16.32 -1.29 8.42
CA ILE A 421 17.62 -0.61 8.31
C ILE A 421 17.72 0.56 9.29
N VAL A 422 16.68 1.39 9.41
CA VAL A 422 16.70 2.56 10.31
C VAL A 422 16.27 2.25 11.74
N GLY A 423 15.82 1.01 12.03
CA GLY A 423 15.44 0.56 13.37
C GLY A 423 14.12 1.10 13.90
N CYS A 424 13.10 1.25 13.04
CA CYS A 424 11.73 1.65 13.41
C CYS A 424 10.67 0.63 12.92
N TYR A 425 9.43 0.80 13.36
CA TYR A 425 8.29 0.04 12.86
C TYR A 425 7.88 0.44 11.44
N GLU A 426 7.24 -0.49 10.75
CA GLU A 426 6.86 -0.34 9.36
C GLU A 426 5.74 0.69 9.18
N ALA A 427 6.00 1.66 8.30
CA ALA A 427 5.01 2.56 7.73
C ALA A 427 4.09 3.19 8.80
N ILE A 428 2.81 2.83 8.73
CA ILE A 428 1.68 3.29 9.56
C ILE A 428 1.11 2.14 10.38
N GLU A 429 1.81 1.01 10.44
CA GLU A 429 1.28 -0.20 11.06
C GLU A 429 1.39 -0.14 12.59
N PRO A 430 0.40 -0.67 13.31
CA PRO A 430 0.61 -1.03 14.71
C PRO A 430 1.70 -2.10 14.80
N GLN A 431 2.37 -2.17 15.94
CA GLN A 431 3.28 -3.27 16.23
C GLN A 431 2.54 -4.62 16.21
N VAL A 432 3.07 -5.60 15.47
CA VAL A 432 2.42 -6.92 15.34
C VAL A 432 2.54 -7.75 16.63
N SER A 433 3.63 -7.59 17.37
CA SER A 433 3.88 -8.23 18.66
C SER A 433 4.81 -7.36 19.50
N ASN A 434 4.88 -7.54 20.83
CA ASN A 434 6.00 -6.99 21.63
C ASN A 434 7.17 -7.98 21.75
N LEU A 435 7.10 -9.14 21.10
CA LEU A 435 8.15 -10.16 21.10
C LEU A 435 8.49 -10.51 19.65
N PHE A 436 9.76 -10.35 19.31
CA PHE A 436 10.29 -10.57 17.97
C PHE A 436 11.36 -11.65 17.99
N LYS A 437 11.41 -12.45 16.94
CA LYS A 437 12.50 -13.37 16.70
C LYS A 437 13.50 -12.69 15.77
N ARG A 438 14.76 -12.61 16.19
CA ARG A 438 15.87 -12.11 15.38
C ARG A 438 16.84 -13.24 15.08
N GLU A 439 17.03 -13.52 13.81
CA GLU A 439 17.99 -14.51 13.34
C GLU A 439 19.35 -13.84 13.11
N THR A 440 20.40 -14.44 13.65
CA THR A 440 21.79 -14.00 13.50
C THR A 440 22.66 -15.20 13.11
N MET A 441 23.91 -14.97 12.69
CA MET A 441 24.82 -16.09 12.39
C MET A 441 25.09 -16.98 13.59
N SER A 442 24.95 -16.44 14.81
CA SER A 442 25.19 -17.15 16.08
C SER A 442 23.95 -17.84 16.63
N GLY A 443 22.82 -17.78 15.93
CA GLY A 443 21.56 -18.41 16.32
C GLY A 443 20.38 -17.46 16.38
N GLU A 444 19.29 -17.95 16.97
CA GLU A 444 18.00 -17.27 17.04
C GLU A 444 17.80 -16.66 18.43
N PHE A 445 17.53 -15.35 18.48
CA PHE A 445 17.32 -14.62 19.72
C PHE A 445 15.91 -14.04 19.77
N LEU A 446 15.27 -14.14 20.92
CA LEU A 446 14.01 -13.45 21.19
C LEU A 446 14.31 -12.05 21.73
N GLN A 447 13.79 -11.04 21.06
CA GLN A 447 13.94 -9.64 21.42
C GLN A 447 12.57 -9.08 21.83
N VAL A 448 12.48 -8.48 23.01
CA VAL A 448 11.29 -7.75 23.44
C VAL A 448 11.34 -6.31 22.90
N ASN A 449 10.18 -5.74 22.62
CA ASN A 449 10.03 -4.35 22.20
C ASN A 449 10.82 -3.40 23.11
N LYS A 450 11.79 -2.68 22.52
CA LYS A 450 12.67 -1.74 23.23
C LYS A 450 11.90 -0.65 24.01
N TYR A 451 10.79 -0.17 23.47
CA TYR A 451 9.96 0.85 24.12
C TYR A 451 9.27 0.31 25.36
N LEU A 452 8.74 -0.92 25.29
CA LEU A 452 8.13 -1.60 26.43
C LEU A 452 9.17 -1.88 27.51
N VAL A 453 10.35 -2.39 27.13
CA VAL A 453 11.45 -2.63 28.08
C VAL A 453 11.84 -1.34 28.80
N ALA A 454 12.05 -0.24 28.07
CA ALA A 454 12.38 1.05 28.66
C ALA A 454 11.29 1.53 29.65
N LYS A 455 10.01 1.40 29.28
CA LYS A 455 8.88 1.80 30.15
C LYS A 455 8.83 0.95 31.42
N LEU A 456 9.01 -0.37 31.31
CA LEU A 456 9.01 -1.28 32.46
C LEU A 456 10.24 -1.05 33.36
N LYS A 457 11.41 -0.76 32.79
CA LYS A 457 12.62 -0.36 33.55
C LYS A 457 12.37 0.93 34.33
N SER A 458 11.72 1.94 33.74
CA SER A 458 11.45 3.22 34.43
C SER A 458 10.55 3.11 35.68
N ILE A 459 9.82 2.00 35.83
CA ILE A 459 8.97 1.71 36.98
C ILE A 459 9.43 0.47 37.77
N ASN A 460 10.68 0.02 37.55
CA ASN A 460 11.29 -1.14 38.22
C ASN A 460 10.48 -2.45 38.11
N LEU A 461 9.77 -2.65 36.99
CA LEU A 461 9.03 -3.88 36.70
C LEU A 461 9.73 -4.81 35.70
N TRP A 462 10.87 -4.41 35.13
CA TRP A 462 11.60 -5.28 34.21
C TRP A 462 12.42 -6.34 34.97
N ASN A 463 11.93 -7.58 34.99
CA ASN A 463 12.57 -8.74 35.61
C ASN A 463 12.31 -10.03 34.80
N ASP A 464 12.95 -11.13 35.19
CA ASP A 464 12.85 -12.42 34.50
C ASP A 464 11.43 -12.98 34.46
N ASP A 465 10.64 -12.79 35.52
CA ASP A 465 9.26 -13.25 35.59
C ASP A 465 8.37 -12.52 34.57
N ILE A 466 8.48 -11.20 34.47
CA ILE A 466 7.75 -10.40 33.48
C ILE A 466 8.19 -10.78 32.07
N ARG A 467 9.49 -10.94 31.84
CA ARG A 467 10.02 -11.37 30.54
C ARG A 467 9.47 -12.74 30.13
N ASN A 468 9.43 -13.69 31.05
CA ASN A 468 8.91 -15.03 30.80
C ASN A 468 7.40 -15.00 30.54
N GLN A 469 6.64 -14.17 31.26
CA GLN A 469 5.21 -13.99 30.98
C GLN A 469 4.95 -13.39 29.60
N ILE A 470 5.75 -12.41 29.17
CA ILE A 470 5.68 -11.85 27.80
C ILE A 470 5.94 -12.95 26.77
N LYS A 471 6.92 -13.84 27.01
CA LYS A 471 7.20 -14.99 26.13
C LYS A 471 6.05 -15.98 26.08
N VAL A 472 5.49 -16.36 27.23
CA VAL A 472 4.35 -17.29 27.32
C VAL A 472 3.12 -16.72 26.60
N ASN A 473 2.93 -15.40 26.66
CA ASN A 473 1.82 -14.71 26.02
C ASN A 473 2.14 -14.26 24.57
N ASN A 474 3.21 -14.79 23.97
CA ASN A 474 3.63 -14.51 22.58
C ASN A 474 3.74 -13.00 22.26
N GLY A 475 4.19 -12.22 23.24
CA GLY A 475 4.36 -10.77 23.13
C GLY A 475 3.12 -9.93 23.45
N SER A 476 1.98 -10.53 23.80
CA SER A 476 0.89 -9.80 24.43
C SER A 476 1.18 -9.55 25.90
N ILE A 477 0.81 -8.37 26.39
CA ILE A 477 0.94 -8.01 27.82
C ILE A 477 -0.40 -7.79 28.51
N GLN A 478 -1.52 -8.00 27.82
CA GLN A 478 -2.86 -7.62 28.33
C GLN A 478 -3.26 -8.42 29.57
N GLU A 479 -2.80 -9.67 29.68
CA GLU A 479 -3.13 -10.58 30.79
C GLU A 479 -2.13 -10.51 31.95
N ILE A 480 -1.03 -9.75 31.80
CA ILE A 480 0.03 -9.64 32.83
C ILE A 480 -0.41 -8.61 33.87
N GLN A 481 -1.08 -9.07 34.93
CA GLN A 481 -1.70 -8.18 35.93
C GLN A 481 -0.72 -7.27 36.66
N ALA A 482 0.53 -7.70 36.80
CA ALA A 482 1.60 -6.91 37.39
C ALA A 482 1.94 -5.65 36.58
N ILE A 483 1.67 -5.62 35.26
CA ILE A 483 1.90 -4.43 34.43
C ILE A 483 0.69 -3.48 34.55
N PRO A 484 0.90 -2.20 34.90
CA PRO A 484 -0.16 -1.20 35.00
C PRO A 484 -1.04 -1.09 33.74
N ALA A 485 -2.34 -0.88 33.94
CA ALA A 485 -3.33 -0.87 32.85
C ALA A 485 -3.03 0.16 31.74
N ASN A 486 -2.50 1.33 32.08
CA ASN A 486 -2.09 2.34 31.10
C ASN A 486 -0.94 1.86 30.20
N ILE A 487 0.02 1.11 30.75
CA ILE A 487 1.12 0.51 29.95
C ILE A 487 0.56 -0.61 29.08
N ARG A 488 -0.33 -1.45 29.61
CA ARG A 488 -1.01 -2.50 28.82
C ARG A 488 -1.76 -1.91 27.63
N LYS A 489 -2.50 -0.82 27.83
CA LYS A 489 -3.21 -0.11 26.74
C LYS A 489 -2.27 0.49 25.70
N LEU A 490 -1.15 1.08 26.13
CA LEU A 490 -0.16 1.69 25.24
C LEU A 490 0.50 0.65 24.32
N PHE A 491 0.89 -0.51 24.86
CA PHE A 491 1.61 -1.55 24.12
C PHE A 491 0.71 -2.67 23.60
N ARG A 492 -0.53 -2.35 23.24
CA ARG A 492 -1.40 -3.27 22.52
C ARG A 492 -0.75 -3.73 21.21
N THR A 493 -1.00 -4.97 20.83
CA THR A 493 -0.54 -5.53 19.54
C THR A 493 -1.57 -5.27 18.44
N ALA A 494 -1.19 -5.44 17.17
CA ALA A 494 -2.07 -5.29 16.02
C ALA A 494 -3.37 -6.11 16.12
N TRP A 495 -3.33 -7.22 16.86
CA TRP A 495 -4.45 -8.14 17.08
C TRP A 495 -5.42 -7.66 18.17
N GLU A 496 -5.01 -6.70 18.99
CA GLU A 496 -5.75 -6.19 20.15
C GLU A 496 -6.41 -4.83 19.87
N TYR A 497 -6.11 -4.22 18.73
CA TYR A 497 -6.75 -2.99 18.27
C TYR A 497 -8.02 -3.28 17.48
N SER A 498 -8.99 -2.36 17.59
CA SER A 498 -10.12 -2.35 16.67
C SER A 498 -9.64 -1.92 15.28
N MET A 499 -9.93 -2.73 14.26
CA MET A 499 -9.63 -2.37 12.87
C MET A 499 -10.38 -1.12 12.40
N LYS A 500 -11.50 -0.78 13.05
CA LYS A 500 -12.20 0.49 12.87
C LYS A 500 -11.26 1.68 13.11
N SER A 501 -10.48 1.64 14.19
CA SER A 501 -9.56 2.72 14.55
C SER A 501 -8.42 2.87 13.55
N LEU A 502 -7.90 1.75 13.02
CA LEU A 502 -6.90 1.79 11.93
C LEU A 502 -7.49 2.42 10.66
N ILE A 503 -8.74 2.08 10.32
CA ILE A 503 -9.46 2.66 9.18
C ILE A 503 -9.73 4.15 9.40
N ASP A 504 -10.09 4.57 10.61
CA ASP A 504 -10.31 5.98 10.95
C ASP A 504 -9.02 6.79 10.84
N LEU A 505 -7.90 6.27 11.36
CA LEU A 505 -6.58 6.85 11.15
C LEU A 505 -6.24 6.95 9.66
N ALA A 506 -6.55 5.93 8.86
CA ALA A 506 -6.31 5.90 7.43
C ALA A 506 -7.13 6.94 6.67
N ALA A 507 -8.40 7.10 7.02
CA ALA A 507 -9.30 8.07 6.41
C ALA A 507 -8.89 9.50 6.76
N GLY A 508 -8.55 9.75 8.03
CA GLY A 508 -8.11 11.08 8.50
C GLY A 508 -6.88 11.59 7.74
N ARG A 509 -5.83 10.77 7.64
CA ARG A 509 -4.63 11.13 6.84
C ARG A 509 -4.90 11.09 5.33
N GLY A 510 -5.88 10.30 4.87
CA GLY A 510 -6.27 10.19 3.46
C GLY A 510 -6.63 11.52 2.82
N ALA A 511 -7.18 12.46 3.59
CA ALA A 511 -7.49 13.83 3.15
C ALA A 511 -6.25 14.62 2.71
N PHE A 512 -5.05 14.21 3.14
CA PHE A 512 -3.78 14.85 2.80
C PHE A 512 -2.82 13.88 2.09
N LEU A 513 -3.33 12.78 1.52
CA LEU A 513 -2.59 11.82 0.67
C LEU A 513 -3.16 11.83 -0.74
N ASP A 514 -2.44 12.40 -1.70
CA ASP A 514 -2.90 12.57 -3.08
C ASP A 514 -2.87 11.26 -3.89
N GLN A 515 -2.07 10.27 -3.48
CA GLN A 515 -2.16 8.88 -3.92
C GLN A 515 -2.96 8.03 -2.92
N SER A 516 -2.43 6.93 -2.41
CA SER A 516 -3.03 6.09 -1.38
C SER A 516 -2.00 5.61 -0.36
N GLN A 517 -2.31 4.51 0.31
CA GLN A 517 -1.55 3.93 1.41
C GLN A 517 -1.76 2.42 1.47
N SER A 518 -0.70 1.66 1.70
CA SER A 518 -0.75 0.22 1.88
C SER A 518 -1.31 -0.11 3.27
N LEU A 519 -2.63 -0.18 3.40
CA LEU A 519 -3.30 -0.43 4.67
C LEU A 519 -3.51 -1.94 4.90
N ASN A 520 -2.62 -2.55 5.67
CA ASN A 520 -2.84 -3.89 6.21
C ASN A 520 -3.92 -3.86 7.30
N LEU A 521 -4.77 -4.89 7.30
CA LEU A 521 -5.78 -5.12 8.33
C LEU A 521 -5.53 -6.48 8.99
N PHE A 522 -5.82 -6.56 10.29
CA PHE A 522 -5.48 -7.69 11.13
C PHE A 522 -6.76 -8.30 11.71
N GLN A 523 -6.90 -9.61 11.61
CA GLN A 523 -8.03 -10.31 12.18
C GLN A 523 -7.64 -11.67 12.73
N GLU A 524 -7.87 -11.86 14.03
CA GLU A 524 -7.81 -13.17 14.65
C GLU A 524 -9.09 -13.96 14.33
N SER A 525 -8.93 -15.22 13.91
CA SER A 525 -10.04 -16.10 13.50
C SER A 525 -11.03 -15.42 12.54
N PRO A 526 -10.61 -15.14 11.30
CA PRO A 526 -11.42 -14.42 10.33
C PRO A 526 -12.74 -15.15 10.05
N ASN A 527 -13.84 -14.40 10.02
CA ASN A 527 -15.13 -14.88 9.53
C ASN A 527 -15.73 -13.85 8.59
N ILE A 528 -16.58 -14.34 7.67
CA ILE A 528 -17.16 -13.54 6.58
C ILE A 528 -17.91 -12.31 7.12
N GLY A 529 -18.67 -12.45 8.21
CA GLY A 529 -19.43 -11.36 8.80
C GLY A 529 -18.55 -10.20 9.28
N LYS A 530 -17.51 -10.49 10.08
CA LYS A 530 -16.57 -9.47 10.56
C LYS A 530 -15.79 -8.82 9.42
N LEU A 531 -15.31 -9.61 8.45
CA LEU A 531 -14.59 -9.08 7.29
C LEU A 531 -15.51 -8.19 6.44
N SER A 532 -16.74 -8.64 6.20
CA SER A 532 -17.77 -7.89 5.47
C SER A 532 -17.96 -6.51 6.06
N SER A 533 -18.24 -6.41 7.37
CA SER A 533 -18.42 -5.12 8.06
C SER A 533 -17.16 -4.24 8.02
N MET A 534 -15.98 -4.84 8.16
CA MET A 534 -14.70 -4.12 8.15
C MET A 534 -14.43 -3.46 6.78
N TYR A 535 -14.58 -4.20 5.68
CA TYR A 535 -14.35 -3.66 4.34
C TYR A 535 -15.47 -2.73 3.86
N PHE A 536 -16.71 -2.96 4.29
CA PHE A 536 -17.79 -1.97 4.11
C PHE A 536 -17.47 -0.66 4.81
N TYR A 537 -16.94 -0.72 6.04
CA TYR A 537 -16.56 0.48 6.77
C TYR A 537 -15.41 1.23 6.09
N ALA A 538 -14.40 0.52 5.58
CA ALA A 538 -13.32 1.09 4.78
C ALA A 538 -13.85 1.83 3.54
N TRP A 539 -14.80 1.23 2.82
CA TRP A 539 -15.48 1.86 1.68
C TRP A 539 -16.28 3.11 2.08
N GLN A 540 -17.12 3.02 3.12
CA GLN A 540 -17.94 4.14 3.60
C GLN A 540 -17.10 5.32 4.09
N LYS A 541 -15.91 5.05 4.63
CA LYS A 541 -14.94 6.09 5.00
C LYS A 541 -14.22 6.72 3.80
N GLY A 542 -14.50 6.23 2.60
CA GLY A 542 -13.92 6.72 1.37
C GLY A 542 -12.46 6.31 1.20
N LEU A 543 -11.97 5.24 1.83
CA LEU A 543 -10.61 4.80 1.54
C LEU A 543 -10.45 4.49 0.04
N LYS A 544 -9.26 4.74 -0.50
CA LYS A 544 -8.94 4.39 -1.89
C LYS A 544 -8.54 2.93 -2.02
N THR A 545 -7.73 2.43 -1.08
CA THR A 545 -7.21 1.06 -1.11
C THR A 545 -7.07 0.46 0.29
N THR A 546 -7.08 -0.87 0.33
CA THR A 546 -6.58 -1.70 1.43
C THR A 546 -5.50 -2.64 0.88
N TYR A 547 -4.78 -3.36 1.73
CA TYR A 547 -3.72 -4.27 1.32
C TYR A 547 -3.93 -5.69 1.85
N TYR A 548 -2.98 -6.28 2.58
CA TYR A 548 -3.16 -7.62 3.11
C TYR A 548 -4.18 -7.66 4.25
N LEU A 549 -4.99 -8.71 4.25
CA LEU A 549 -5.59 -9.25 5.47
C LEU A 549 -4.56 -10.19 6.12
N ARG A 550 -4.07 -9.80 7.30
CA ARG A 550 -3.25 -10.66 8.16
C ARG A 550 -4.18 -11.40 9.11
N SER A 551 -4.16 -12.73 9.04
CA SER A 551 -4.95 -13.58 9.93
C SER A 551 -4.08 -14.53 10.73
N ARG A 552 -4.57 -14.88 11.92
CA ARG A 552 -4.01 -15.95 12.76
C ARG A 552 -5.14 -16.76 13.41
N PRO A 553 -4.94 -18.07 13.69
CA PRO A 553 -5.90 -18.84 14.47
C PRO A 553 -5.95 -18.35 15.92
N ALA A 554 -7.11 -18.43 16.57
CA ALA A 554 -7.27 -18.05 17.99
C ALA A 554 -6.53 -18.99 18.97
N THR A 555 -6.26 -20.22 18.57
CA THR A 555 -5.55 -21.22 19.37
C THR A 555 -4.29 -21.66 18.64
N GLU A 556 -3.13 -21.24 19.13
CA GLU A 556 -1.87 -21.92 18.81
C GLU A 556 -1.64 -23.07 19.79
N ILE A 557 -1.18 -24.21 19.27
CA ILE A 557 -0.75 -25.36 20.08
C ILE A 557 0.38 -24.86 21.01
N LYS A 558 0.19 -24.95 22.33
CA LYS A 558 1.21 -24.63 23.33
C LYS A 558 2.52 -25.31 22.93
N LYS A 559 3.52 -24.53 22.49
CA LYS A 559 4.87 -25.05 22.27
C LYS A 559 5.42 -25.48 23.62
N THR A 560 5.77 -26.75 23.73
CA THR A 560 6.44 -27.32 24.91
C THR A 560 7.77 -26.58 25.08
N THR A 561 7.92 -25.84 26.17
CA THR A 561 9.19 -25.20 26.55
C THR A 561 10.22 -26.28 26.89
N THR A 562 11.00 -26.74 25.92
CA THR A 562 12.23 -27.49 26.18
C THR A 562 13.30 -26.51 26.66
N GLY A 563 13.84 -26.76 27.85
CA GLY A 563 14.79 -25.90 28.55
C GLY A 563 15.94 -25.39 27.68
N GLY A 564 16.25 -24.10 27.81
CA GLY A 564 17.34 -23.44 27.10
C GLY A 564 18.71 -24.01 27.51
N LYS A 565 19.62 -24.14 26.55
CA LYS A 565 21.04 -24.37 26.81
C LYS A 565 21.61 -23.18 27.58
N SER A 566 22.32 -23.43 28.67
CA SER A 566 23.12 -22.40 29.36
C SER A 566 24.40 -22.16 28.58
N TYR A 567 24.63 -20.92 28.16
CA TYR A 567 25.89 -20.49 27.55
C TYR A 567 26.95 -20.23 28.61
N THR A 568 28.21 -20.43 28.26
CA THR A 568 29.34 -20.26 29.18
C THR A 568 29.68 -18.78 29.37
N THR A 569 30.30 -18.43 30.50
CA THR A 569 30.70 -17.05 30.84
C THR A 569 31.62 -16.41 29.79
N ALA A 570 32.39 -17.20 29.04
CA ALA A 570 33.25 -16.71 27.97
C ALA A 570 32.44 -16.27 26.72
N GLU A 571 31.36 -16.96 26.39
CA GLU A 571 30.48 -16.62 25.26
C GLU A 571 29.62 -15.37 25.55
N ALA A 572 29.23 -15.18 26.81
CA ALA A 572 28.54 -13.97 27.28
C ALA A 572 29.42 -12.71 27.21
N VAL A 573 30.73 -12.85 27.46
CA VAL A 573 31.71 -11.75 27.43
C VAL A 573 32.09 -11.37 25.98
N ALA A 574 32.12 -12.32 25.04
CA ALA A 574 32.33 -11.99 23.63
C ALA A 574 31.17 -11.19 23.02
N CYS A 575 29.92 -11.51 23.41
CA CYS A 575 28.71 -10.80 22.96
C CYS A 575 28.61 -9.36 23.48
N SER A 576 29.11 -9.07 24.69
CA SER A 576 29.06 -7.72 25.28
C SER A 576 30.06 -6.74 24.67
N LEU A 577 31.15 -7.25 24.07
CA LEU A 577 32.21 -6.45 23.45
C LEU A 577 31.84 -5.97 22.03
N GLU A 578 31.01 -6.72 21.30
CA GLU A 578 30.60 -6.37 19.93
C GLU A 578 29.41 -5.38 19.87
N ASN A 579 28.60 -5.28 20.92
CA ASN A 579 27.51 -4.30 21.02
C ASN A 579 27.07 -4.09 22.48
N PRO A 580 27.65 -3.11 23.20
CA PRO A 580 27.34 -2.88 24.61
C PRO A 580 25.85 -2.60 24.86
N GLU A 581 25.17 -1.92 23.94
CA GLU A 581 23.75 -1.57 24.03
C GLU A 581 22.80 -2.75 23.76
N ALA A 582 23.26 -3.82 23.08
CA ALA A 582 22.44 -5.00 22.78
C ALA A 582 22.40 -6.01 23.95
N CYS A 583 23.43 -6.01 24.80
CA CYS A 583 23.58 -6.96 25.90
C CYS A 583 22.42 -6.85 26.92
N GLU A 584 21.99 -5.63 27.26
CA GLU A 584 20.89 -5.40 28.21
C GLU A 584 19.48 -5.77 27.71
N VAL A 585 19.34 -5.99 26.40
CA VAL A 585 18.07 -6.36 25.76
C VAL A 585 17.95 -7.89 25.62
N CYS A 586 19.10 -8.58 25.58
CA CYS A 586 19.21 -10.03 25.38
C CYS A 586 19.45 -10.80 26.69
N GLN A 587 20.12 -10.21 27.69
CA GLN A 587 20.21 -10.73 29.07
C GLN A 587 18.99 -10.32 29.86
#